data_AF-A0A7K6IF78-F1
#
_entry.id   AF-A0A7K6IF78-F1
#
_cell.length_a   1.000
_cell.length_b   1.000
_cell.length_c   1.000
_cell.angle_alpha   90.00
_cell.angle_beta   90.00
_cell.angle_gamma   90.00
#
_symmetry.space_group_name_H-M   'P 1'
#
loop_
_entity.id
_entity.type
_entity.pdbx_description
1 polymer ?
#
loop_
_entity_poly.entity_id
_entity_poly.type
_entity_poly.pdbx_seq_one_letter_code
_entity_poly.pdbx_strand_id
1 'polypeptide(L)' 'AAPGSPRRLQELRVPLLSLSQCRKLYGTDLGRELPPREIQDDMICAGEPGGGRDSCKVALGHSWGEIG' A
#
# COMPACT_ATOMS: atom_id res chain seq x y z
N ALA A 1 -16.40 11.91 -11.00
CA ALA A 1 -15.75 10.88 -10.14
C ALA A 1 -15.71 9.59 -10.93
N ALA A 2 -14.56 8.91 -11.02
CA ALA A 2 -14.48 7.61 -11.67
C ALA A 2 -15.31 6.57 -10.87
N PRO A 3 -15.98 5.61 -11.53
CA PRO A 3 -16.65 4.52 -10.81
C PRO A 3 -15.63 3.80 -9.92
N GLY A 4 -15.91 3.73 -8.62
CA GLY A 4 -15.01 3.14 -7.62
C GLY A 4 -14.15 4.13 -6.81
N SER A 5 -14.12 5.42 -7.18
CA SER A 5 -13.43 6.43 -6.36
C SER A 5 -14.34 6.94 -5.22
N PRO A 6 -13.86 6.94 -3.95
CA PRO A 6 -14.67 7.38 -2.81
C PRO A 6 -15.00 8.87 -2.94
N ARG A 7 -16.29 9.22 -2.80
CA ARG A 7 -16.77 10.61 -2.86
C ARG A 7 -16.64 11.37 -1.54
N ARG A 8 -16.38 10.67 -0.44
CA ARG A 8 -16.19 11.22 0.90
C ARG A 8 -14.87 10.71 1.47
N LEU A 9 -14.28 11.47 2.39
CA LEU A 9 -13.10 11.04 3.13
C LEU A 9 -13.39 9.71 3.83
N GLN A 10 -12.47 8.76 3.70
CA GLN A 10 -12.53 7.46 4.34
C GLN A 10 -11.48 7.40 5.45
N GLU A 11 -11.74 6.63 6.50
CA GLU A 11 -10.82 6.39 7.59
C GLU A 11 -10.79 4.90 7.97
N LEU A 12 -9.68 4.45 8.54
CA LEU A 12 -9.56 3.12 9.11
C LEU A 12 -8.50 3.13 10.22
N ARG A 13 -8.69 2.30 11.25
CA ARG A 13 -7.69 2.03 12.30
C ARG A 13 -6.90 0.77 11.99
N VAL A 14 -5.59 0.82 11.95
CA VAL A 14 -4.71 -0.35 11.75
C VAL A 14 -3.64 -0.40 12.85
N PRO A 15 -3.13 -1.59 13.20
CA PRO A 15 -2.05 -1.70 14.16
C PRO A 15 -0.74 -1.18 13.56
N LEU A 16 0.14 -0.71 14.43
CA LEU A 16 1.54 -0.47 14.07
C LEU A 16 2.27 -1.81 13.95
N LEU A 17 3.10 -1.92 12.92
CA LEU A 17 3.98 -3.07 12.70
C LEU A 17 5.40 -2.69 13.09
N SER A 18 6.12 -3.63 13.69
CA SER A 18 7.54 -3.43 13.98
C SER A 18 8.36 -3.33 12.69
N LEU A 19 9.48 -2.60 12.73
CA LEU A 19 10.40 -2.49 11.58
C LEU A 19 10.89 -3.87 11.10
N SER A 20 11.13 -4.81 12.03
CA SER A 20 11.58 -6.17 11.68
C SER A 20 10.52 -6.96 10.91
N GLN A 21 9.25 -6.87 11.33
CA GLN A 21 8.14 -7.46 10.57
C GLN A 21 7.99 -6.80 9.21
N CYS A 22 8.11 -5.47 9.17
CA CYS A 22 7.93 -4.73 7.93
C CYS A 22 9.01 -5.06 6.89
N ARG A 23 10.28 -5.12 7.30
CA ARG A 23 11.39 -5.57 6.45
C ARG A 23 11.20 -6.98 5.90
N LYS A 24 10.66 -7.89 6.71
CA LYS A 24 10.35 -9.25 6.25
C LYS A 24 9.26 -9.27 5.18
N LEU A 25 8.18 -8.51 5.39
CA LEU A 25 7.06 -8.44 4.46
C LEU A 25 7.46 -7.79 3.13
N TYR A 26 8.13 -6.64 3.18
CA TYR A 26 8.53 -5.89 1.99
C TYR A 26 9.81 -6.42 1.33
N GLY A 27 10.63 -7.21 2.02
CA GLY A 27 11.82 -7.85 1.44
C GLY A 27 11.53 -9.13 0.65
N THR A 28 10.28 -9.60 0.65
CA THR A 28 9.86 -10.78 -0.11
C THR A 28 9.57 -10.40 -1.56
N ASP A 29 10.11 -11.15 -2.52
CA ASP A 29 9.77 -10.97 -3.94
C ASP A 29 8.40 -11.60 -4.22
N LEU A 30 7.42 -10.74 -4.52
CA LEU A 30 6.05 -11.14 -4.86
C LEU A 30 5.77 -10.98 -6.37
N GLY A 31 6.81 -10.80 -7.19
CA GLY A 31 6.73 -10.68 -8.63
C GLY A 31 6.79 -9.25 -9.14
N ARG A 32 6.54 -9.07 -10.45
CA ARG A 32 6.82 -7.81 -11.17
C ARG A 32 6.05 -6.59 -10.64
N GLU A 33 4.87 -6.81 -10.08
CA GLU A 33 4.02 -5.73 -9.56
C GLU A 33 4.43 -5.28 -8.14
N LEU A 34 5.04 -6.18 -7.36
CA LEU A 34 5.44 -5.95 -5.98
C LEU A 34 6.89 -6.46 -5.76
N PRO A 35 7.88 -5.78 -6.36
CA PRO A 35 9.28 -6.11 -6.13
C PRO A 35 9.68 -5.81 -4.69
N PRO A 36 10.74 -6.47 -4.18
CA PRO A 36 11.26 -6.20 -2.85
C PRO A 36 11.57 -4.72 -2.64
N ARG A 37 11.29 -4.20 -1.45
CA ARG A 37 11.60 -2.83 -1.04
C ARG A 37 12.36 -2.81 0.28
N GLU A 38 13.35 -1.94 0.34
CA GLU A 38 14.09 -1.66 1.56
C GLU A 38 13.27 -0.72 2.47
N ILE A 39 13.16 -1.09 3.75
CA ILE A 39 12.50 -0.27 4.78
C ILE A 39 13.56 0.39 5.64
N GLN A 40 13.64 1.71 5.56
CA GLN A 40 14.60 2.55 6.27
C GLN A 40 14.21 2.74 7.75
N ASP A 41 15.19 3.10 8.58
CA ASP A 41 14.97 3.28 10.03
C ASP A 41 14.07 4.48 10.38
N ASP A 42 13.89 5.43 9.46
CA ASP A 42 13.04 6.62 9.60
C ASP A 42 11.61 6.40 9.08
N MET A 43 11.25 5.16 8.74
CA MET A 43 9.90 4.79 8.29
C MET A 43 9.07 4.17 9.42
N ILE A 44 7.74 4.31 9.31
CA ILE A 44 6.78 3.60 10.15
C ILE A 44 5.82 2.79 9.28
N CYS A 45 5.48 1.59 9.75
CA CYS A 45 4.58 0.68 9.07
C CYS A 45 3.29 0.50 9.87
N ALA A 46 2.16 0.54 9.18
CA ALA A 46 0.86 0.26 9.75
C ALA A 46 0.01 -0.51 8.73
N GLY A 47 -0.71 -1.52 9.18
CA GLY A 47 -1.49 -2.37 8.30
C GLY A 47 -1.95 -3.64 8.99
N GLU A 48 -2.97 -4.29 8.44
CA GLU A 48 -3.44 -5.58 8.94
C GLU A 48 -2.58 -6.70 8.34
N PRO A 49 -1.86 -7.53 9.15
CA PRO A 49 -1.03 -8.62 8.64
C PRO A 49 -1.80 -9.65 7.78
N GLY A 50 -3.10 -9.80 8.03
CA GLY A 50 -4.00 -10.64 7.22
C GLY A 50 -4.56 -9.95 5.96
N GLY A 51 -4.19 -8.69 5.71
CA GLY A 51 -4.72 -7.87 4.61
C GLY A 51 -6.13 -7.33 4.86
N GLY A 52 -6.75 -6.83 3.79
CA GLY A 52 -8.15 -6.37 3.80
C GLY A 52 -8.38 -4.93 4.30
N ARG A 53 -7.42 -4.31 5.00
CA ARG A 53 -7.52 -2.94 5.50
C ARG A 53 -6.18 -2.21 5.37
N ASP A 54 -6.10 -1.28 4.43
CA ASP A 54 -4.90 -0.48 4.17
C ASP A 54 -5.27 0.86 3.49
N SER A 55 -4.33 1.79 3.51
CA SER A 55 -4.36 3.01 2.71
C SER A 55 -4.12 2.71 1.23
N CYS A 56 -4.90 3.34 0.35
CA CYS A 56 -4.71 3.22 -1.09
C CYS A 56 -4.37 4.58 -1.68
N LYS A 57 -3.40 4.62 -2.60
CA LYS A 57 -3.13 5.81 -3.39
C LYS A 57 -4.29 6.05 -4.36
N VAL A 58 -5.04 7.13 -4.16
CA VAL A 58 -6.05 7.56 -5.13
C VAL A 58 -5.34 8.35 -6.23
N ALA A 59 -5.23 7.77 -7.43
CA ALA A 59 -4.75 8.51 -8.59
C ALA A 59 -5.88 9.41 -9.12
N LEU A 60 -5.69 10.73 -9.06
CA LEU A 60 -6.56 11.67 -9.77
C LEU A 60 -6.18 11.65 -11.26
N GLY A 61 -6.81 10.75 -12.02
CA GLY A 61 -6.86 10.83 -13.48
C GLY A 61 -5.56 10.51 -14.22
N HIS A 62 -4.99 9.32 -14.04
CA HIS A 62 -4.26 8.71 -15.16
C HIS A 62 -5.28 7.93 -16.00
N SER A 63 -5.46 8.40 -17.24
CA SER A 63 -6.14 7.65 -18.28
C SER A 63 -5.54 6.24 -18.33
N TRP A 64 -6.38 5.23 -18.22
CA TRP A 64 -6.03 3.89 -18.70
C TRP A 64 -5.67 4.05 -20.19
N GLY A 65 -4.44 3.70 -20.58
CA GLY A 65 -4.10 3.75 -22.01
C GLY A 65 -2.65 3.78 -22.45
N GLU A 66 -1.63 3.92 -21.60
CA GLU A 66 -0.23 3.91 -22.10
C GLU A 66 0.73 3.20 -21.14
N ILE A 67 0.75 1.87 -21.23
CA ILE A 67 1.97 1.05 -21.26
C ILE A 67 1.59 -0.25 -21.96
N GLY A 68 1.82 -0.26 -23.28
CA GLY A 68 1.47 -1.28 -24.25
C GLY A 68 1.39 -0.66 -25.63
#